data_AF-A0A962FI98-F1
#
_entry.id   AF-A0A962FI98-F1
#
_cell.length_a   1.000
_cell.length_b   1.000
_cell.length_c   1.000
_cell.angle_alpha   90.00
_cell.angle_beta   90.00
_cell.angle_gamma   90.00
#
_symmetry.space_group_name_H-M   'P 1'
#
loop_
_entity.id
_entity.type
_entity.pdbx_description
1 polymer ?
#
loop_
_entity_poly.entity_id
_entity_poly.type
_entity_poly.pdbx_seq_one_letter_code
_entity_poly.pdbx_strand_id
1 'polypeptide(L)'
;PRPNTAPYTSTKHAMTGLTKSTALDGRKYNIACGQIDIGNADTDMGGRMKAGVPQANGQIAPEAVMDPEHVANAVVHMASLPLESNVLFMTIMATKMPFVGRG
;
A
#
# COMPACT_ATOMS: atom_id res chain seq x y z
N PRO A 1 -4.89 -5.45 9.55
CA PRO A 1 -6.08 -5.73 8.71
C PRO A 1 -7.33 -5.21 9.39
N ARG A 2 -8.25 -4.57 8.67
CA ARG A 2 -9.50 -4.09 9.29
C ARG A 2 -10.52 -5.25 9.37
N PRO A 3 -11.42 -5.25 10.37
CA PRO A 3 -12.54 -6.20 10.38
C PRO A 3 -13.43 -6.03 9.14
N ASN A 4 -14.10 -7.11 8.72
CA ASN A 4 -15.08 -7.11 7.63
C ASN A 4 -14.53 -6.69 6.25
N THR A 5 -13.22 -6.83 6.02
CA THR A 5 -12.59 -6.50 4.73
C THR A 5 -12.05 -7.72 3.98
N ALA A 6 -12.58 -8.93 4.21
CA ALA A 6 -12.04 -10.16 3.61
C ALA A 6 -11.84 -10.07 2.08
N PRO A 7 -12.81 -9.59 1.26
CA PRO A 7 -12.60 -9.45 -0.18
C PRO A 7 -11.44 -8.50 -0.53
N TYR A 8 -11.35 -7.36 0.15
CA TYR A 8 -10.29 -6.37 -0.06
C TYR A 8 -8.92 -6.91 0.37
N THR A 9 -8.85 -7.57 1.53
CA THR A 9 -7.62 -8.17 2.04
C THR A 9 -7.12 -9.24 1.07
N SER A 10 -8.00 -10.09 0.55
CA SER A 10 -7.66 -11.12 -0.43
C SER A 10 -7.08 -10.53 -1.71
N THR A 11 -7.71 -9.51 -2.28
CA THR A 11 -7.22 -8.89 -3.52
C THR A 11 -5.87 -8.21 -3.32
N LYS A 12 -5.64 -7.55 -2.17
CA LYS A 12 -4.33 -6.95 -1.87
C LYS A 12 -3.23 -7.99 -1.67
N HIS A 13 -3.53 -9.15 -1.07
CA HIS A 13 -2.56 -10.24 -1.01
C HIS A 13 -2.28 -10.86 -2.39
N ALA A 14 -3.29 -10.93 -3.26
CA ALA A 14 -3.12 -11.41 -4.62
C ALA A 14 -2.14 -10.55 -5.43
N MET A 15 -2.15 -9.22 -5.22
CA MET A 15 -1.18 -8.31 -5.86
C MET A 15 0.26 -8.67 -5.50
N THR A 16 0.55 -9.09 -4.27
CA THR A 16 1.89 -9.56 -3.88
C THR A 16 2.32 -10.80 -4.67
N GLY A 17 1.39 -11.73 -4.93
CA GLY A 17 1.66 -12.88 -5.80
C GLY A 17 1.94 -12.45 -7.24
N LEU A 18 1.08 -11.60 -7.79
CA LEU A 18 1.21 -11.08 -9.16
C LEU A 18 2.55 -10.37 -9.36
N THR A 19 2.93 -9.46 -8.45
CA THR A 19 4.22 -8.74 -8.49
C THR A 19 5.40 -9.70 -8.57
N LYS A 20 5.41 -10.76 -7.76
CA LYS A 20 6.49 -11.76 -7.77
C LYS A 20 6.54 -12.53 -9.09
N SER A 21 5.41 -12.97 -9.61
CA SER A 21 5.33 -13.67 -10.89
C SER A 21 5.80 -12.77 -12.04
N THR A 22 5.32 -11.53 -12.12
CA THR A 22 5.74 -10.58 -13.15
C THR A 22 7.22 -10.23 -13.04
N ALA A 23 7.74 -10.02 -11.82
CA ALA A 23 9.18 -9.78 -11.61
C ALA A 23 10.04 -11.00 -11.97
N LEU A 24 9.54 -12.22 -11.79
CA LEU A 24 10.21 -13.44 -12.24
C LEU A 24 10.23 -13.53 -13.77
N ASP A 25 9.07 -13.44 -14.40
CA ASP A 25 8.90 -13.72 -15.83
C ASP A 25 9.45 -12.60 -16.73
N GLY A 26 9.42 -11.35 -16.24
CA GLY A 26 9.92 -10.16 -16.93
C GLY A 26 11.45 -10.06 -17.04
N ARG A 27 12.20 -10.80 -16.21
CA ARG A 27 13.67 -10.70 -16.12
C ARG A 27 14.38 -10.88 -17.46
N LYS A 28 13.98 -11.89 -18.24
CA LYS A 28 14.57 -12.16 -19.57
C LYS A 28 14.30 -11.07 -20.61
N TYR A 29 13.38 -10.16 -20.32
CA TYR A 29 12.95 -9.07 -21.20
C TYR A 29 13.39 -7.69 -20.71
N ASN A 30 14.22 -7.63 -19.66
CA ASN A 30 14.58 -6.38 -19.01
C ASN A 30 13.36 -5.58 -18.49
N ILE A 31 12.33 -6.28 -18.01
CA ILE A 31 11.12 -5.68 -17.42
C ILE A 31 11.22 -5.77 -15.90
N ALA A 32 11.24 -4.61 -15.24
CA ALA A 32 11.12 -4.48 -13.80
C ALA A 32 9.65 -4.46 -13.37
N CYS A 33 9.35 -5.08 -12.22
CA CYS A 33 8.03 -5.04 -11.59
C CYS A 33 8.20 -4.82 -10.09
N GLY A 34 7.44 -3.90 -9.53
CA GLY A 34 7.46 -3.54 -8.12
C GLY A 34 6.06 -3.26 -7.58
N GLN A 35 5.94 -3.33 -6.26
CA GLN A 35 4.69 -3.07 -5.55
C GLN A 35 4.89 -1.97 -4.51
N ILE A 36 3.92 -1.06 -4.44
CA ILE A 36 3.81 -0.06 -3.39
C ILE A 36 2.53 -0.29 -2.57
N ASP A 37 2.72 -0.56 -1.29
CA ASP A 37 1.67 -0.72 -0.30
C ASP A 37 1.43 0.62 0.40
N ILE A 38 0.27 1.22 0.11
CA ILE A 38 -0.09 2.56 0.56
C ILE A 38 -1.02 2.48 1.78
N GLY A 39 -0.54 3.01 2.90
CA GLY A 39 -1.34 3.32 4.09
C GLY A 39 -2.26 4.51 3.89
N ASN A 40 -2.92 4.98 4.95
CA ASN A 40 -3.93 6.03 4.87
C ASN A 40 -3.42 7.31 4.17
N ALA A 41 -3.76 7.51 2.90
CA ALA A 41 -3.52 8.72 2.13
C ALA A 41 -4.81 9.53 1.99
N ASP A 42 -4.73 10.85 2.09
CA ASP A 42 -5.88 11.76 2.12
C ASP A 42 -6.49 12.00 0.72
N THR A 43 -7.06 10.96 0.15
CA THR A 43 -7.80 10.95 -1.13
C THR A 43 -9.29 10.82 -0.88
N ASP A 44 -10.16 10.90 -1.89
CA ASP A 44 -11.60 10.63 -1.72
C ASP A 44 -11.89 9.28 -1.03
N MET A 45 -11.07 8.26 -1.31
CA MET A 45 -11.18 6.94 -0.69
C MET A 45 -10.59 6.87 0.74
N GLY A 46 -9.57 7.69 1.04
CA GLY A 46 -8.89 7.70 2.33
C GLY A 46 -9.36 8.78 3.30
N GLY A 47 -10.07 9.81 2.82
CA GLY A 47 -10.67 10.87 3.63
C GLY A 47 -11.72 10.33 4.59
N ARG A 48 -12.38 9.21 4.24
CA ARG A 48 -13.27 8.48 5.16
C ARG A 48 -12.57 8.01 6.44
N MET A 49 -11.25 7.83 6.42
CA MET A 49 -10.48 7.44 7.61
C MET A 49 -10.52 8.53 8.68
N LYS A 50 -10.65 9.81 8.28
CA LYS A 50 -10.83 10.94 9.20
C LYS A 50 -12.21 10.94 9.85
N ALA A 51 -13.23 10.45 9.14
CA ALA A 51 -14.60 10.33 9.64
C ALA A 51 -14.79 9.12 10.56
N GLY A 52 -13.84 8.19 10.57
CA GLY A 52 -13.81 7.02 11.42
C GLY A 52 -14.05 5.71 10.66
N VAL A 53 -13.31 4.67 11.05
CA VAL A 53 -13.44 3.33 10.48
C VAL A 53 -13.38 2.23 11.56
N PRO A 54 -13.91 1.02 11.28
CA PRO A 54 -13.86 -0.09 12.22
C PRO A 54 -12.44 -0.46 12.61
N GLN A 55 -12.20 -0.47 13.92
CA GLN A 55 -10.98 -0.91 14.57
C GLN A 55 -11.10 -2.38 14.98
N ALA A 56 -9.97 -3.01 15.27
CA ALA A 56 -9.92 -4.42 15.64
C ALA A 56 -10.71 -4.76 16.92
N ASN A 57 -10.85 -3.80 17.84
CA ASN A 57 -11.69 -3.91 19.04
C ASN A 57 -13.20 -3.69 18.78
N GLY A 58 -13.62 -3.55 17.53
CA GLY A 58 -15.02 -3.36 17.12
C GLY A 58 -15.53 -1.92 17.19
N GLN A 59 -14.75 -0.96 17.70
CA GLN A 59 -15.15 0.46 17.77
C GLN A 59 -14.90 1.18 16.44
N ILE A 60 -15.63 2.27 16.19
CA ILE A 60 -15.33 3.21 15.10
C ILE A 60 -14.44 4.32 15.65
N ALA A 61 -13.27 4.51 15.04
CA ALA A 61 -12.34 5.57 15.43
C ALA A 61 -11.68 6.23 14.21
N PRO A 62 -11.36 7.53 14.27
CA PRO A 62 -10.60 8.21 13.23
C PRO A 62 -9.16 7.71 13.21
N GLU A 63 -8.59 7.61 12.01
CA GLU A 63 -7.18 7.26 11.82
C GLU A 63 -6.42 8.41 11.15
N ALA A 64 -5.14 8.54 11.48
CA ALA A 64 -4.26 9.51 10.84
C ALA A 64 -4.15 9.22 9.34
N VAL A 65 -4.06 10.28 8.54
CA VAL A 65 -3.80 10.24 7.10
C VAL A 65 -2.48 10.96 6.78
N MET A 66 -1.94 10.69 5.60
CA MET A 66 -0.81 11.42 5.02
C MET A 66 -1.23 12.14 3.74
N ASP A 67 -0.48 13.16 3.36
CA ASP A 67 -0.63 13.83 2.07
C ASP A 67 -0.41 12.84 0.90
N PRO A 68 -1.33 12.74 -0.07
CA PRO A 68 -1.13 11.94 -1.28
C PRO A 68 0.12 12.30 -2.09
N GLU A 69 0.63 13.53 -1.99
CA GLU A 69 1.86 13.95 -2.67
C GLU A 69 3.07 13.10 -2.27
N HIS A 70 3.12 12.60 -1.02
CA HIS A 70 4.17 11.68 -0.59
C HIS A 70 4.13 10.34 -1.35
N VAL A 71 2.92 9.85 -1.69
CA VAL A 71 2.75 8.64 -2.51
C VAL A 71 3.21 8.91 -3.94
N ALA A 72 2.84 10.06 -4.51
CA ALA A 72 3.26 10.45 -5.84
C ALA A 72 4.80 10.51 -5.94
N ASN A 73 5.45 11.15 -4.97
CA ASN A 73 6.91 11.22 -4.89
C ASN A 73 7.57 9.84 -4.78
N ALA A 74 6.99 8.93 -4.00
CA ALA A 74 7.45 7.55 -3.90
C ALA A 74 7.34 6.79 -5.25
N VAL A 75 6.21 6.94 -5.96
CA VAL A 75 6.02 6.34 -7.29
C VAL A 75 7.00 6.92 -8.31
N VAL A 76 7.20 8.24 -8.30
CA VAL A 76 8.20 8.91 -9.16
C VAL A 76 9.60 8.36 -8.89
N HIS A 77 9.98 8.20 -7.61
CA HIS A 77 11.26 7.61 -7.25
C HIS A 77 11.41 6.19 -7.82
N MET A 78 10.41 5.32 -7.61
CA MET A 78 10.43 3.95 -8.15
C MET A 78 10.58 3.93 -9.68
N ALA A 79 9.86 4.81 -10.38
CA ALA A 79 9.89 4.90 -11.84
C ALA A 79 11.16 5.57 -12.40
N SER A 80 11.86 6.38 -11.58
CA SER A 80 13.09 7.07 -12.00
C SER A 80 14.32 6.17 -12.04
N LEU A 81 14.24 4.96 -11.46
CA LEU A 81 15.36 4.03 -11.44
C LEU A 81 15.62 3.44 -12.83
N PRO A 82 16.90 3.24 -13.20
CA PRO A 82 17.24 2.53 -14.43
C PRO A 82 16.90 1.03 -14.28
N LEU A 83 16.68 0.33 -15.40
CA LEU A 83 16.09 -1.03 -15.40
C LEU A 83 16.96 -2.10 -14.72
N GLU A 84 18.25 -1.84 -14.48
CA GLU A 84 19.11 -2.68 -13.66
C GLU A 84 18.79 -2.61 -12.15
N SER A 85 17.99 -1.63 -11.72
CA SER A 85 17.57 -1.42 -10.33
C SER A 85 16.05 -1.47 -10.19
N ASN A 86 15.57 -2.13 -9.13
CA ASN A 86 14.13 -2.27 -8.92
C ASN A 86 13.78 -2.17 -7.44
N VAL A 87 12.75 -1.38 -7.13
CA VAL A 87 12.08 -1.43 -5.82
C VAL A 87 11.00 -2.49 -5.90
N LEU A 88 11.33 -3.71 -5.48
CA LEU A 88 10.41 -4.83 -5.54
C LEU A 88 9.20 -4.63 -4.59
N PHE A 89 9.44 -4.14 -3.38
CA PHE A 89 8.41 -3.82 -2.39
C PHE A 89 8.72 -2.51 -1.66
N MET A 90 7.72 -1.65 -1.53
CA MET A 90 7.78 -0.43 -0.72
C MET A 90 6.47 -0.30 0.08
N THR A 91 6.58 0.08 1.35
CA THR A 91 5.42 0.49 2.16
C THR A 91 5.56 1.96 2.52
N ILE A 92 4.53 2.75 2.23
CA ILE A 92 4.43 4.15 2.67
C ILE A 92 3.12 4.34 3.43
N MET A 93 3.15 4.97 4.59
CA MET A 93 2.01 5.05 5.48
C MET A 93 2.02 6.30 6.35
N ALA A 94 0.83 6.74 6.77
CA ALA A 94 0.70 7.71 7.84
C ALA A 94 1.28 7.13 9.13
N THR A 95 2.30 7.79 9.70
CA THR A 95 3.09 7.27 10.83
C THR A 95 2.26 6.85 12.03
N LYS A 96 1.13 7.54 12.27
CA LYS A 96 0.24 7.30 13.41
C LYS A 96 -0.96 6.40 13.10
N MET A 97 -1.07 5.81 11.90
CA MET A 97 -2.16 4.87 11.61
C MET A 97 -1.93 3.53 12.35
N PRO A 98 -2.98 2.85 12.83
CA PRO A 98 -2.88 1.59 13.55
C PRO A 98 -2.58 0.43 12.58
N PHE A 99 -1.30 0.26 12.25
CA PHE A 99 -0.84 -0.76 11.29
C PHE A 99 0.18 -1.72 11.88
N VAL A 100 1.23 -1.21 12.51
CA VAL A 100 2.30 -1.99 13.15
C VAL A 100 2.01 -2.20 14.63
N GLY A 101 1.11 -3.14 14.93
CA GLY A 101 0.72 -3.51 16.28
C GLY A 101 -0.12 -4.78 16.28
N ARG A 102 -0.40 -5.33 17.45
CA ARG A 102 -1.42 -6.37 17.58
C ARG A 102 -2.80 -5.69 17.54
N GLY A 103 -3.64 -6.12 16.59
CA GLY A 103 -5.05 -5.71 16.51
C GLY A 103 -5.86 -6.37 17.61
#